data_AF-A0A7Y5GM42-F1
#
_entry.id   AF-A0A7Y5GM42-F1
#
_cell.length_a   1.000
_cell.length_b   1.000
_cell.length_c   1.000
_cell.angle_alpha   90.00
_cell.angle_beta   90.00
_cell.angle_gamma   90.00
#
_symmetry.space_group_name_H-M   'P 1'
#
loop_
_entity.id
_entity.type
_entity.pdbx_description
1 polymer ?
#
loop_
_entity_poly.entity_id
_entity_poly.type
_entity_poly.pdbx_seq_one_letter_code
_entity_poly.pdbx_strand_id
1 'polypeptide(L)'
;MRNNGFFGNYFLLNIILRGESRQAFIKTAVFFGAVFVFIFILNYIDGSLIIGGNNAAGIGLIQDYANYLYFLSFFLSTYLFRNLIIKFVGSFWGGDNVCEVLTQKASDFLNSVRLQDGYKNEYQDYLLKYTQIILLQNAKYRRLYYVLQTIILIVFLGTSLYIPLFTNQVNGNWNFSFSIYPLGFISNQIKDFIFYVIIIPPLAWGVTSTAIATTKICKKLDNDGRFNIRPLSPDKAGGLRQLGGLTLLLFYIVIIQFSHLFATSLIIGFPATHQIIYPLYFIFTAFVFFYPIKSVRRSLKEAKSIELERLLRLFDYAYQEFKLKSSIDPPNYSKSNLGELLELKALYKQVEDMPIWPFDVDTLIKFSSIFIIPLFVFFIQLLVNADSIIYNLDKLKIFDTIK
;
A
#
# COMPACT_ATOMS: atom_id res chain seq x y z
N MET A 1 28.07 -1.44 8.36
CA MET A 1 27.16 -0.37 7.91
C MET A 1 27.79 0.26 6.66
N ARG A 2 27.26 -0.02 5.46
CA ARG A 2 27.76 0.52 4.19
C ARG A 2 26.89 1.68 3.72
N ASN A 3 27.55 2.76 3.32
CA ASN A 3 26.99 4.01 2.80
C ASN A 3 26.25 3.78 1.47
N ASN A 4 24.92 3.89 1.46
CA ASN A 4 24.07 3.71 0.26
C ASN A 4 23.33 5.02 -0.15
N GLY A 5 23.95 6.18 0.07
CA GLY A 5 23.28 7.48 -0.09
C GLY A 5 23.02 7.95 -1.53
N PHE A 6 23.64 7.36 -2.56
CA PHE A 6 23.65 7.96 -3.91
C PHE A 6 23.23 7.04 -5.07
N PHE A 7 22.66 5.87 -4.78
CA PHE A 7 22.33 4.86 -5.80
C PHE A 7 20.96 5.04 -6.48
N GLY A 8 20.06 5.89 -5.96
CA GLY A 8 18.64 5.90 -6.37
C GLY A 8 18.38 6.13 -7.88
N ASN A 9 19.08 7.07 -8.52
CA ASN A 9 18.75 7.48 -9.88
C ASN A 9 19.33 6.56 -10.96
N TYR A 10 20.56 6.06 -10.80
CA TYR A 10 21.13 5.07 -11.73
C TYR A 10 20.49 3.69 -11.57
N PHE A 11 19.97 3.39 -10.38
CA PHE A 11 19.34 2.11 -10.06
C PHE A 11 17.95 1.96 -10.71
N LEU A 12 17.14 3.01 -10.66
CA LEU A 12 15.84 3.06 -11.34
C LEU A 12 15.99 2.87 -12.86
N LEU A 13 16.97 3.54 -13.47
CA LEU A 13 17.24 3.39 -14.91
C LEU A 13 17.67 1.96 -15.27
N ASN A 14 18.51 1.33 -14.46
CA ASN A 14 18.98 -0.05 -14.71
C ASN A 14 17.86 -1.09 -14.57
N ILE A 15 16.92 -0.90 -13.64
CA ILE A 15 15.74 -1.76 -13.47
C ILE A 15 14.78 -1.64 -14.67
N ILE A 16 14.59 -0.42 -15.19
CA ILE A 16 13.78 -0.17 -16.38
C ILE A 16 14.40 -0.82 -17.62
N LEU A 17 15.74 -0.83 -17.72
CA LEU A 17 16.47 -1.22 -18.93
C LEU A 17 16.84 -2.72 -19.06
N ARG A 18 16.49 -3.59 -18.11
CA ARG A 18 16.79 -5.04 -18.18
C ARG A 18 15.57 -5.92 -18.52
N GLY A 19 15.74 -6.80 -19.52
CA GLY A 19 14.91 -7.99 -19.77
C GLY A 19 13.56 -7.76 -20.47
N GLU A 20 12.61 -8.67 -20.24
CA GLU A 20 11.26 -8.68 -20.86
C GLU A 20 10.44 -7.41 -20.58
N SER A 21 10.66 -6.77 -19.42
CA SER A 21 9.98 -5.51 -19.09
C SER A 21 10.40 -4.36 -20.00
N ARG A 22 11.65 -4.35 -20.50
CA ARG A 22 12.12 -3.35 -21.46
C ARG A 22 11.40 -3.53 -22.79
N GLN A 23 11.23 -4.77 -23.26
CA GLN A 23 10.48 -5.03 -24.49
C GLN A 23 9.00 -4.68 -24.34
N ALA A 24 8.38 -5.00 -23.20
CA ALA A 24 7.01 -4.59 -22.91
C ALA A 24 6.89 -3.06 -22.88
N PHE A 25 7.78 -2.36 -22.15
CA PHE A 25 7.83 -0.89 -22.12
C PHE A 25 8.01 -0.29 -23.51
N ILE A 26 8.97 -0.76 -24.30
CA ILE A 26 9.22 -0.27 -25.66
C ILE A 26 8.01 -0.53 -26.56
N LYS A 27 7.43 -1.75 -26.54
CA LYS A 27 6.23 -2.07 -27.34
C LYS A 27 5.07 -1.17 -26.97
N THR A 28 4.84 -0.97 -25.67
CA THR A 28 3.79 -0.10 -25.17
C THR A 28 4.06 1.36 -25.57
N ALA A 29 5.27 1.88 -25.37
CA ALA A 29 5.66 3.23 -25.74
C ALA A 29 5.58 3.48 -27.25
N VAL A 30 6.02 2.53 -28.08
CA VAL A 30 5.92 2.61 -29.55
C VAL A 30 4.46 2.56 -30.00
N PHE A 31 3.64 1.67 -29.43
CA PHE A 31 2.21 1.62 -29.71
C PHE A 31 1.53 2.95 -29.39
N PHE A 32 1.79 3.52 -28.22
CA PHE A 32 1.23 4.81 -27.83
C PHE A 32 1.77 5.98 -28.65
N GLY A 33 3.06 5.97 -28.98
CA GLY A 33 3.65 6.96 -29.87
C GLY A 33 3.02 6.91 -31.27
N ALA A 34 2.77 5.72 -31.81
CA ALA A 34 2.11 5.54 -33.10
C ALA A 34 0.65 6.00 -33.06
N VAL A 35 -0.10 5.65 -32.01
CA VAL A 35 -1.45 6.17 -31.79
C VAL A 35 -1.43 7.69 -31.69
N PHE A 36 -0.49 8.28 -30.96
CA PHE A 36 -0.34 9.73 -30.84
C PHE A 36 -0.07 10.43 -32.19
N VAL A 37 0.84 9.89 -33.00
CA VAL A 37 1.13 10.43 -34.34
C VAL A 37 -0.10 10.32 -35.24
N PHE A 38 -0.81 9.20 -35.19
CA PHE A 38 -2.04 9.00 -35.96
C PHE A 38 -3.13 10.00 -35.57
N ILE A 39 -3.32 10.21 -34.27
CA ILE A 39 -4.20 11.21 -33.68
C ILE A 39 -3.88 12.62 -34.16
N PHE A 40 -2.61 12.98 -34.15
CA PHE A 40 -2.13 14.27 -34.60
C PHE A 40 -2.40 14.48 -36.10
N ILE A 41 -2.13 13.45 -36.91
CA ILE A 41 -2.39 13.45 -38.36
C ILE A 41 -3.90 13.62 -38.64
N LEU A 42 -4.77 12.89 -37.94
CA LEU A 42 -6.23 12.99 -38.14
C LEU A 42 -6.75 14.41 -37.88
N ASN A 43 -6.32 15.03 -36.77
CA ASN A 43 -6.74 16.40 -36.45
C ASN A 43 -6.10 17.45 -37.38
N TYR A 44 -4.88 17.20 -37.87
CA TYR A 44 -4.28 18.05 -38.89
C TYR A 44 -5.06 18.00 -40.22
N ILE A 45 -5.49 16.80 -40.64
CA ILE A 45 -6.27 16.60 -41.87
C ILE A 45 -7.67 17.23 -41.75
N ASP A 46 -8.31 17.13 -40.58
CA ASP A 46 -9.65 17.69 -40.32
C ASP A 46 -9.65 19.24 -40.21
N GLY A 47 -8.48 19.86 -40.30
CA GLY A 47 -8.33 21.33 -40.24
C GLY A 47 -8.57 21.93 -38.86
N SER A 48 -8.78 21.10 -37.84
CA SER A 48 -8.94 21.54 -36.45
C SER A 48 -7.63 21.95 -35.80
N LEU A 49 -6.50 21.47 -36.31
CA LEU A 49 -5.16 21.82 -35.85
C LEU A 49 -4.67 23.10 -36.55
N ILE A 50 -5.38 24.23 -36.35
CA ILE A 50 -4.94 25.53 -36.87
C ILE A 50 -3.83 26.08 -35.98
N ILE A 51 -2.59 25.77 -36.35
CA ILE A 51 -1.38 26.32 -35.74
C ILE A 51 -1.24 27.78 -36.21
N GLY A 52 -1.95 28.72 -35.57
CA GLY A 52 -1.74 30.15 -35.79
C GLY A 52 -2.96 30.99 -36.18
N GLY A 53 -4.07 30.88 -35.44
CA GLY A 53 -5.17 31.83 -35.55
C GLY A 53 -5.15 32.86 -34.42
N ASN A 54 -5.15 34.16 -34.75
CA ASN A 54 -5.26 35.31 -33.82
C ASN A 54 -6.58 35.37 -32.99
N ASN A 55 -7.36 34.30 -32.96
CA ASN A 55 -8.59 34.25 -32.19
C ASN A 55 -8.29 33.70 -30.80
N ALA A 56 -8.71 34.42 -29.75
CA ALA A 56 -8.59 34.05 -28.33
C ALA A 56 -9.18 32.67 -27.96
N ALA A 57 -9.80 31.97 -28.91
CA ALA A 57 -10.28 30.59 -28.82
C ALA A 57 -9.19 29.51 -29.10
N GLY A 58 -8.03 29.88 -29.68
CA GLY A 58 -6.98 28.92 -30.08
C GLY A 58 -6.24 28.22 -28.92
N ILE A 59 -6.44 28.68 -27.68
CA ILE A 59 -5.84 28.06 -26.48
C ILE A 59 -6.52 26.73 -26.13
N GLY A 60 -7.79 26.54 -26.51
CA GLY A 60 -8.58 25.34 -26.18
C GLY A 60 -7.95 24.05 -26.66
N LEU A 61 -7.56 23.98 -27.95
CA LEU A 61 -7.05 22.76 -28.57
C LEU A 61 -5.70 22.32 -27.99
N ILE A 62 -4.75 23.24 -27.77
CA ILE A 62 -3.45 22.90 -27.16
C ILE A 62 -3.64 22.41 -25.72
N GLN A 63 -4.55 23.04 -24.98
CA GLN A 63 -4.86 22.64 -23.62
C GLN A 63 -5.56 21.28 -23.57
N ASP A 64 -6.47 21.00 -24.48
CA ASP A 64 -7.12 19.71 -24.61
C ASP A 64 -6.12 18.61 -25.02
N TYR A 65 -5.21 18.90 -25.96
CA TYR A 65 -4.09 18.03 -26.30
C TYR A 65 -3.17 17.74 -25.12
N ALA A 66 -2.86 18.77 -24.31
CA ALA A 66 -2.09 18.60 -23.08
C ALA A 66 -2.83 17.70 -22.08
N ASN A 67 -4.16 17.81 -21.98
CA ASN A 67 -4.98 16.95 -21.12
C ASN A 67 -4.98 15.48 -21.61
N TYR A 68 -4.94 15.22 -22.92
CA TYR A 68 -4.79 13.84 -23.43
C TYR A 68 -3.42 13.26 -23.20
N LEU A 69 -2.36 14.02 -23.51
CA LEU A 69 -1.00 13.60 -23.22
C LEU A 69 -0.84 13.31 -21.73
N TYR A 70 -1.44 14.16 -20.90
CA TYR A 70 -1.45 13.98 -19.46
C TYR A 70 -2.20 12.70 -19.04
N PHE A 71 -3.40 12.45 -19.54
CA PHE A 71 -4.17 11.26 -19.16
C PHE A 71 -3.60 9.95 -19.75
N LEU A 72 -3.06 9.99 -20.96
CA LEU A 72 -2.32 8.88 -21.56
C LEU A 72 -1.06 8.58 -20.74
N SER A 73 -0.35 9.63 -20.32
CA SER A 73 0.78 9.50 -19.40
C SER A 73 0.34 8.96 -18.05
N PHE A 74 -0.87 9.27 -17.58
CA PHE A 74 -1.46 8.71 -16.36
C PHE A 74 -1.72 7.20 -16.49
N PHE A 75 -2.29 6.75 -17.60
CA PHE A 75 -2.52 5.32 -17.84
C PHE A 75 -1.21 4.55 -18.01
N LEU A 76 -0.31 5.09 -18.83
CA LEU A 76 1.00 4.52 -19.07
C LEU A 76 1.81 4.49 -17.77
N SER A 77 1.81 5.58 -17.01
CA SER A 77 2.43 5.61 -15.69
C SER A 77 1.76 4.63 -14.74
N THR A 78 0.44 4.48 -14.68
CA THR A 78 -0.17 3.47 -13.79
C THR A 78 0.31 2.05 -14.12
N TYR A 79 0.36 1.70 -15.40
CA TYR A 79 0.85 0.39 -15.86
C TYR A 79 2.34 0.19 -15.57
N LEU A 80 3.16 1.17 -15.93
CA LEU A 80 4.61 1.11 -15.73
C LEU A 80 4.99 1.21 -14.28
N PHE A 81 4.30 2.06 -13.52
CA PHE A 81 4.46 2.23 -12.10
C PHE A 81 4.09 0.93 -11.40
N ARG A 82 2.99 0.25 -11.72
CA ARG A 82 2.72 -1.09 -11.16
C ARG A 82 3.87 -2.08 -11.40
N ASN A 83 4.36 -2.18 -12.62
CA ASN A 83 5.46 -3.10 -12.95
C ASN A 83 6.79 -2.68 -12.29
N LEU A 84 7.07 -1.38 -12.23
CA LEU A 84 8.23 -0.81 -11.57
C LEU A 84 8.16 -0.98 -10.07
N ILE A 85 6.98 -0.82 -9.46
CA ILE A 85 6.75 -1.06 -8.03
C ILE A 85 7.02 -2.51 -7.71
N ILE A 86 6.50 -3.45 -8.51
CA ILE A 86 6.76 -4.88 -8.26
C ILE A 86 8.28 -5.11 -8.28
N LYS A 87 8.99 -4.59 -9.28
CA LYS A 87 10.45 -4.73 -9.28
C LYS A 87 11.15 -3.98 -8.15
N PHE A 88 10.70 -2.77 -7.83
CA PHE A 88 11.27 -1.90 -6.80
C PHE A 88 11.06 -2.48 -5.41
N VAL A 89 9.85 -2.94 -5.09
CA VAL A 89 9.54 -3.62 -3.84
C VAL A 89 10.35 -4.91 -3.74
N GLY A 90 10.45 -5.70 -4.80
CA GLY A 90 11.34 -6.87 -4.83
C GLY A 90 12.76 -6.49 -4.44
N SER A 91 13.31 -5.50 -5.14
CA SER A 91 14.67 -5.04 -4.92
C SER A 91 14.90 -4.38 -3.55
N PHE A 92 13.97 -3.58 -3.05
CA PHE A 92 14.06 -2.91 -1.76
C PHE A 92 14.21 -3.91 -0.61
N TRP A 93 13.62 -5.10 -0.79
CA TRP A 93 13.71 -6.21 0.14
C TRP A 93 14.76 -7.26 -0.24
N GLY A 94 15.59 -6.98 -1.26
CA GLY A 94 16.75 -7.79 -1.62
C GLY A 94 16.49 -8.98 -2.56
N GLY A 95 15.34 -9.05 -3.24
CA GLY A 95 15.05 -10.10 -4.24
C GLY A 95 14.80 -9.56 -5.65
N ASP A 96 14.81 -10.44 -6.65
CA ASP A 96 14.63 -10.06 -8.06
C ASP A 96 13.16 -9.77 -8.42
N ASN A 97 12.22 -10.31 -7.64
CA ASN A 97 10.78 -10.10 -7.80
C ASN A 97 10.07 -10.12 -6.42
N VAL A 98 9.02 -9.30 -6.24
CA VAL A 98 8.14 -9.35 -5.04
C VAL A 98 7.70 -10.76 -4.72
N CYS A 99 7.44 -11.58 -5.74
CA CYS A 99 6.96 -12.93 -5.54
C CYS A 99 8.00 -13.77 -4.79
N GLU A 100 9.25 -13.69 -5.20
CA GLU A 100 10.37 -14.40 -4.57
C GLU A 100 10.60 -13.86 -3.15
N VAL A 101 10.58 -12.55 -2.97
CA VAL A 101 10.67 -11.94 -1.63
C VAL A 101 9.52 -12.38 -0.73
N LEU A 102 8.29 -12.43 -1.25
CA LEU A 102 7.13 -12.89 -0.48
C LEU A 102 7.25 -14.37 -0.12
N THR A 103 7.69 -15.21 -1.06
CA THR A 103 7.92 -16.63 -0.80
C THR A 103 9.05 -16.83 0.20
N GLN A 104 10.13 -16.05 0.09
CA GLN A 104 11.25 -16.07 1.04
C GLN A 104 10.78 -15.61 2.42
N LYS A 105 10.09 -14.47 2.54
CA LYS A 105 9.56 -13.98 3.84
C LYS A 105 8.54 -14.93 4.45
N ALA A 106 7.71 -15.56 3.62
CA ALA A 106 6.80 -16.61 4.08
C ALA A 106 7.57 -17.84 4.57
N SER A 107 8.61 -18.27 3.85
CA SER A 107 9.48 -19.38 4.26
C SER A 107 10.23 -19.08 5.55
N ASP A 108 10.87 -17.91 5.62
CA ASP A 108 11.53 -17.39 6.82
C ASP A 108 10.54 -17.44 7.99
N PHE A 109 9.30 -16.96 7.78
CA PHE A 109 8.28 -16.91 8.83
C PHE A 109 7.94 -18.32 9.32
N LEU A 110 7.75 -19.26 8.40
CA LEU A 110 7.52 -20.66 8.77
C LEU A 110 8.72 -21.31 9.44
N ASN A 111 9.93 -20.84 9.18
CA ASN A 111 11.14 -21.32 9.84
C ASN A 111 11.33 -20.69 11.24
N SER A 112 10.92 -19.43 11.44
CA SER A 112 11.00 -18.76 12.73
C SER A 112 9.96 -19.29 13.72
N VAL A 113 8.84 -19.79 13.20
CA VAL A 113 7.77 -20.37 13.99
C VAL A 113 8.03 -21.85 14.19
N ARG A 114 8.19 -22.30 15.45
CA ARG A 114 8.12 -23.74 15.74
C ARG A 114 6.67 -24.20 15.63
N LEU A 115 6.31 -24.62 14.42
CA LEU A 115 5.11 -25.40 14.19
C LEU A 115 5.36 -26.84 14.69
N GLN A 116 4.31 -27.51 15.15
CA GLN A 116 4.37 -28.96 15.40
C GLN A 116 4.74 -29.70 14.10
N ASP A 117 5.58 -30.74 14.23
CA ASP A 117 6.04 -31.53 13.09
C ASP A 117 4.85 -32.06 12.27
N GLY A 118 4.89 -31.85 10.95
CA GLY A 118 3.82 -32.24 10.02
C GLY A 118 2.97 -31.08 9.47
N TYR A 119 2.89 -29.93 10.15
CA TYR A 119 2.02 -28.82 9.70
C TYR A 119 2.73 -27.77 8.84
N LYS A 120 4.06 -27.78 8.79
CA LYS A 120 4.84 -26.79 8.04
C LYS A 120 4.46 -26.72 6.56
N ASN A 121 4.28 -27.88 5.93
CA ASN A 121 3.91 -27.96 4.51
C ASN A 121 2.49 -27.42 4.27
N GLU A 122 1.54 -27.73 5.15
CA GLU A 122 0.16 -27.22 5.04
C GLU A 122 0.10 -25.69 5.15
N TYR A 123 0.86 -25.11 6.06
CA TYR A 123 0.96 -23.66 6.22
C TYR A 123 1.71 -22.99 5.06
N GLN A 124 2.73 -23.65 4.51
CA GLN A 124 3.42 -23.19 3.31
C GLN A 124 2.48 -23.14 2.11
N ASP A 125 1.72 -24.20 1.87
CA ASP A 125 0.72 -24.24 0.80
C ASP A 125 -0.36 -23.18 1.01
N TYR A 126 -0.79 -22.98 2.26
CA TYR A 126 -1.76 -21.94 2.60
C TYR A 126 -1.21 -20.54 2.29
N LEU A 127 -0.01 -20.20 2.79
CA LEU A 127 0.62 -18.91 2.53
C LEU A 127 0.82 -18.70 1.04
N LEU A 128 1.36 -19.69 0.32
CA LEU A 128 1.61 -19.63 -1.11
C LEU A 128 0.32 -19.42 -1.90
N LYS A 129 -0.77 -20.11 -1.53
CA LYS A 129 -2.11 -19.93 -2.13
C LYS A 129 -2.62 -18.50 -1.96
N TYR A 130 -2.50 -17.90 -0.78
CA TYR A 130 -2.95 -16.51 -0.57
C TYR A 130 -2.03 -15.49 -1.22
N THR A 131 -0.72 -15.72 -1.19
CA THR A 131 0.27 -14.89 -1.89
C THR A 131 -0.01 -14.86 -3.39
N GLN A 132 -0.35 -16.02 -3.99
CA GLN A 132 -0.77 -16.10 -5.39
C GLN A 132 -2.07 -15.35 -5.70
N ILE A 133 -3.05 -15.41 -4.78
CA ILE A 133 -4.31 -14.66 -4.92
C ILE A 133 -4.05 -13.15 -4.90
N ILE A 134 -3.25 -12.66 -3.93
CA ILE A 134 -2.95 -11.23 -3.77
C ILE A 134 -2.17 -10.70 -4.98
N LEU A 135 -1.20 -11.47 -5.48
CA LEU A 135 -0.37 -11.06 -6.62
C LEU A 135 -1.09 -11.17 -7.98
N LEU A 136 -2.36 -11.61 -8.01
CA LEU A 136 -3.08 -11.93 -9.24
C LEU A 136 -2.27 -12.87 -10.14
N GLN A 137 -1.47 -13.77 -9.55
CA GLN A 137 -0.60 -14.68 -10.32
C GLN A 137 -1.39 -15.72 -11.11
N ASN A 138 -2.66 -15.92 -10.80
CA ASN A 138 -3.53 -16.73 -11.63
C ASN A 138 -3.64 -16.09 -13.02
N ALA A 139 -3.01 -16.75 -14.00
CA ALA A 139 -2.85 -16.28 -15.36
C ALA A 139 -4.19 -15.87 -16.01
N LYS A 140 -5.31 -16.50 -15.61
CA LYS A 140 -6.65 -16.17 -16.10
C LYS A 140 -7.09 -14.78 -15.67
N TYR A 141 -6.98 -14.46 -14.37
CA TYR A 141 -7.35 -13.15 -13.84
C TYR A 141 -6.40 -12.06 -14.32
N ARG A 142 -5.11 -12.37 -14.42
CA ARG A 142 -4.12 -11.45 -14.98
C ARG A 142 -4.41 -11.10 -16.45
N ARG A 143 -4.74 -12.09 -17.28
CA ARG A 143 -5.12 -11.87 -18.68
C ARG A 143 -6.41 -11.06 -18.79
N LEU A 144 -7.44 -11.41 -18.02
CA LEU A 144 -8.70 -10.66 -18.00
C LEU A 144 -8.48 -9.19 -17.64
N TYR A 145 -7.68 -8.93 -16.60
CA TYR A 145 -7.32 -7.57 -16.18
C TYR A 145 -6.62 -6.79 -17.28
N TYR A 146 -5.63 -7.39 -17.97
CA TYR A 146 -4.94 -6.72 -19.07
C TYR A 146 -5.84 -6.50 -20.28
N VAL A 147 -6.70 -7.45 -20.64
CA VAL A 147 -7.68 -7.27 -21.73
C VAL A 147 -8.62 -6.11 -21.41
N LEU A 148 -9.13 -6.03 -20.17
CA LEU A 148 -9.95 -4.91 -19.74
C LEU A 148 -9.17 -3.60 -19.84
N GLN A 149 -7.94 -3.51 -19.32
CA GLN A 149 -7.10 -2.32 -19.45
C GLN A 149 -6.89 -1.89 -20.91
N THR A 150 -6.66 -2.83 -21.83
CA THR A 150 -6.47 -2.52 -23.25
C THR A 150 -7.76 -2.02 -23.91
N ILE A 151 -8.91 -2.66 -23.64
CA ILE A 151 -10.21 -2.22 -24.18
C ILE A 151 -10.52 -0.79 -23.71
N ILE A 152 -10.27 -0.50 -22.43
CA ILE A 152 -10.49 0.81 -21.82
C ILE A 152 -9.65 1.89 -22.45
N LEU A 153 -8.38 1.58 -22.66
CA LEU A 153 -7.45 2.47 -23.30
C LEU A 153 -7.91 2.82 -24.72
N ILE A 154 -8.40 1.84 -25.48
CA ILE A 154 -8.92 2.03 -26.84
C ILE A 154 -10.18 2.90 -26.82
N VAL A 155 -11.14 2.59 -25.94
CA VAL A 155 -12.39 3.37 -25.81
C VAL A 155 -12.10 4.81 -25.41
N PHE A 156 -11.19 5.01 -24.44
CA PHE A 156 -10.77 6.34 -24.01
C PHE A 156 -10.05 7.09 -25.10
N LEU A 157 -9.05 6.49 -25.76
CA LEU A 157 -8.36 7.13 -26.89
C LEU A 157 -9.36 7.61 -27.93
N GLY A 158 -10.34 6.78 -28.29
CA GLY A 158 -11.41 7.14 -29.23
C GLY A 158 -12.28 8.32 -28.76
N THR A 159 -12.68 8.35 -27.49
CA THR A 159 -13.58 9.42 -26.98
C THR A 159 -12.82 10.71 -26.73
N SER A 160 -11.59 10.58 -26.27
CA SER A 160 -10.67 11.66 -25.97
C SER A 160 -10.32 12.45 -27.23
N LEU A 161 -10.17 11.79 -28.37
CA LEU A 161 -9.90 12.48 -29.64
C LEU A 161 -10.97 13.42 -30.15
N TYR A 162 -12.20 13.27 -29.67
CA TYR A 162 -13.37 13.88 -30.28
C TYR A 162 -13.85 15.15 -29.56
N ILE A 163 -13.46 15.35 -28.29
CA ILE A 163 -13.91 16.47 -27.43
C ILE A 163 -13.32 17.85 -27.80
N PRO A 164 -12.03 18.00 -28.19
CA PRO A 164 -11.37 19.31 -28.32
C PRO A 164 -11.89 20.16 -29.46
N LEU A 165 -12.48 19.48 -30.43
CA LEU A 165 -12.95 20.06 -31.66
C LEU A 165 -14.09 21.07 -31.42
N PHE A 166 -14.69 21.09 -30.22
CA PHE A 166 -15.96 21.78 -30.00
C PHE A 166 -16.05 22.68 -28.78
N THR A 167 -15.04 22.81 -27.89
CA THR A 167 -15.27 23.49 -26.59
C THR A 167 -14.35 24.67 -26.29
N ASN A 168 -14.92 25.87 -26.14
CA ASN A 168 -14.25 27.04 -25.55
C ASN A 168 -14.40 26.99 -24.02
N GLN A 169 -13.31 26.71 -23.30
CA GLN A 169 -13.27 26.69 -21.83
C GLN A 169 -13.35 28.11 -21.25
N VAL A 170 -14.30 28.36 -20.35
CA VAL A 170 -14.29 29.60 -19.53
C VAL A 170 -14.05 29.34 -18.05
N ASN A 171 -14.35 28.16 -17.47
CA ASN A 171 -14.29 28.02 -16.00
C ASN A 171 -13.92 26.62 -15.47
N GLY A 172 -12.85 25.98 -15.97
CA GLY A 172 -12.10 24.87 -15.31
C GLY A 172 -12.84 23.57 -14.92
N ASN A 173 -14.17 23.58 -14.89
CA ASN A 173 -15.05 22.50 -14.56
C ASN A 173 -15.57 21.93 -15.86
N TRP A 174 -15.13 20.71 -16.17
CA TRP A 174 -15.54 19.90 -17.30
C TRP A 174 -16.99 19.38 -17.16
N ASN A 175 -17.87 20.18 -16.57
CA ASN A 175 -19.30 19.91 -16.52
C ASN A 175 -19.93 20.37 -17.82
N PHE A 176 -19.66 19.61 -18.88
CA PHE A 176 -20.33 19.80 -20.15
C PHE A 176 -21.82 19.52 -19.97
N SER A 177 -22.67 20.50 -20.28
CA SER A 177 -24.08 20.18 -20.45
C SER A 177 -24.23 19.31 -21.69
N PHE A 178 -24.92 18.17 -21.57
CA PHE A 178 -25.21 17.31 -22.72
C PHE A 178 -25.90 18.07 -23.86
N SER A 179 -26.69 19.10 -23.54
CA SER A 179 -27.39 19.92 -24.53
C SER A 179 -26.48 20.80 -25.39
N ILE A 180 -25.28 21.15 -24.90
CA ILE A 180 -24.35 22.07 -25.59
C ILE A 180 -23.18 21.28 -26.18
N TYR A 181 -22.66 20.31 -25.42
CA TYR A 181 -21.49 19.51 -25.79
C TYR A 181 -21.73 18.03 -25.49
N PRO A 182 -22.62 17.35 -26.25
CA PRO A 182 -23.02 15.97 -25.96
C PRO A 182 -21.84 15.01 -25.91
N LEU A 183 -20.84 15.22 -26.76
CA LEU A 183 -19.67 14.36 -26.88
C LEU A 183 -18.65 14.59 -25.75
N GLY A 184 -18.42 15.84 -25.38
CA GLY A 184 -17.63 16.19 -24.20
C GLY A 184 -18.23 15.60 -22.93
N PHE A 185 -19.56 15.70 -22.79
CA PHE A 185 -20.28 15.06 -21.69
C PHE A 185 -20.08 13.54 -21.71
N ILE A 186 -20.32 12.87 -22.84
CA ILE A 186 -20.12 11.41 -22.98
C ILE A 186 -18.68 11.02 -22.60
N SER A 187 -17.67 11.74 -23.08
CA SER A 187 -16.30 11.39 -22.75
C SER A 187 -15.95 11.67 -21.29
N ASN A 188 -16.54 12.69 -20.66
CA ASN A 188 -16.38 12.90 -19.22
C ASN A 188 -17.03 11.75 -18.43
N GLN A 189 -18.22 11.29 -18.84
CA GLN A 189 -18.88 10.10 -18.26
C GLN A 189 -18.02 8.83 -18.46
N ILE A 190 -17.39 8.66 -19.61
CA ILE A 190 -16.50 7.52 -19.88
C ILE A 190 -15.25 7.59 -19.01
N LYS A 191 -14.64 8.77 -18.85
CA LYS A 191 -13.50 8.98 -17.94
C LYS A 191 -13.88 8.62 -16.49
N ASP A 192 -15.01 9.12 -16.02
CA ASP A 192 -15.51 8.84 -14.67
C ASP A 192 -15.84 7.34 -14.51
N PHE A 193 -16.48 6.72 -15.51
CA PHE A 193 -16.73 5.28 -15.54
C PHE A 193 -15.43 4.49 -15.44
N ILE A 194 -14.42 4.82 -16.25
CA ILE A 194 -13.11 4.15 -16.22
C ILE A 194 -12.48 4.27 -14.84
N PHE A 195 -12.47 5.47 -14.27
CA PHE A 195 -11.87 5.71 -12.97
C PHE A 195 -12.60 4.92 -11.88
N TYR A 196 -13.91 5.12 -11.72
CA TYR A 196 -14.67 4.56 -10.61
C TYR A 196 -15.05 3.08 -10.79
N VAL A 197 -15.28 2.61 -12.00
CA VAL A 197 -15.70 1.22 -12.27
C VAL A 197 -14.51 0.32 -12.56
N ILE A 198 -13.36 0.88 -12.97
CA ILE A 198 -12.27 0.04 -13.45
C ILE A 198 -10.95 0.27 -12.74
N ILE A 199 -10.61 1.49 -12.34
CA ILE A 199 -9.37 1.73 -11.58
C ILE A 199 -9.60 1.48 -10.09
N ILE A 200 -10.66 2.04 -9.52
CA ILE A 200 -10.96 1.93 -8.09
C ILE A 200 -11.24 0.49 -7.65
N PRO A 201 -12.02 -0.35 -8.36
CA PRO A 201 -12.37 -1.67 -7.86
C PRO A 201 -11.19 -2.65 -7.75
N PRO A 202 -10.23 -2.72 -8.68
CA PRO A 202 -9.00 -3.48 -8.51
C PRO A 202 -8.14 -3.02 -7.34
N LEU A 203 -8.10 -1.72 -7.06
CA LEU A 203 -7.39 -1.18 -5.90
C LEU A 203 -8.09 -1.59 -4.61
N ALA A 204 -9.41 -1.41 -4.54
CA ALA A 204 -10.23 -1.87 -3.43
C ALA A 204 -10.11 -3.39 -3.24
N TRP A 205 -10.08 -4.15 -4.33
CA TRP A 205 -9.83 -5.59 -4.32
C TRP A 205 -8.44 -5.93 -3.78
N GLY A 206 -7.39 -5.21 -4.18
CA GLY A 206 -6.03 -5.38 -3.64
C GLY A 206 -5.97 -5.16 -2.12
N VAL A 207 -6.60 -4.08 -1.64
CA VAL A 207 -6.71 -3.77 -0.20
C VAL A 207 -7.47 -4.87 0.53
N THR A 208 -8.68 -5.17 0.07
CA THR A 208 -9.59 -6.12 0.75
C THR A 208 -9.08 -7.55 0.68
N SER A 209 -8.53 -8.00 -0.45
CA SER A 209 -7.93 -9.33 -0.58
C SER A 209 -6.72 -9.50 0.33
N THR A 210 -5.87 -8.47 0.46
CA THR A 210 -4.75 -8.46 1.40
C THR A 210 -5.23 -8.53 2.85
N ALA A 211 -6.27 -7.76 3.20
CA ALA A 211 -6.89 -7.78 4.52
C ALA A 211 -7.46 -9.17 4.84
N ILE A 212 -8.23 -9.75 3.92
CA ILE A 212 -8.87 -11.05 4.07
C ILE A 212 -7.82 -12.15 4.18
N ALA A 213 -6.81 -12.15 3.30
CA ALA A 213 -5.73 -13.11 3.33
C ALA A 213 -4.97 -13.06 4.66
N THR A 214 -4.57 -11.86 5.08
CA THR A 214 -3.90 -11.65 6.37
C THR A 214 -4.79 -12.11 7.52
N THR A 215 -6.08 -11.77 7.49
CA THR A 215 -7.03 -12.15 8.56
C THR A 215 -7.16 -13.67 8.62
N LYS A 216 -7.22 -14.35 7.48
CA LYS A 216 -7.32 -15.80 7.42
C LYS A 216 -6.04 -16.48 7.90
N ILE A 217 -4.87 -15.97 7.53
CA ILE A 217 -3.57 -16.43 8.03
C ILE A 217 -3.52 -16.26 9.55
N CYS A 218 -3.78 -15.05 10.05
CA CYS A 218 -3.78 -14.72 11.47
C CYS A 218 -4.81 -15.53 12.27
N LYS A 219 -6.02 -15.76 11.75
CA LYS A 219 -7.04 -16.59 12.40
C LYS A 219 -6.67 -18.07 12.40
N LYS A 220 -6.09 -18.59 11.32
CA LYS A 220 -5.65 -19.99 11.26
C LYS A 220 -4.53 -20.24 12.27
N LEU A 221 -3.56 -19.32 12.33
CA LEU A 221 -2.48 -19.36 13.32
C LEU A 221 -2.99 -19.32 14.77
N ASP A 222 -4.02 -18.52 15.04
CA ASP A 222 -4.64 -18.39 16.37
C ASP A 222 -5.48 -19.63 16.74
N ASN A 223 -6.41 -20.02 15.86
CA ASN A 223 -7.38 -21.11 16.12
C ASN A 223 -6.73 -22.48 16.29
N ASP A 224 -5.66 -22.76 15.57
CA ASP A 224 -5.03 -24.07 15.63
C ASP A 224 -4.37 -24.32 17.00
N GLY A 225 -4.12 -23.27 17.81
CA GLY A 225 -3.42 -23.39 19.10
C GLY A 225 -1.99 -23.94 18.97
N ARG A 226 -1.52 -24.14 17.74
CA ARG A 226 -0.25 -24.77 17.37
C ARG A 226 0.89 -23.77 17.30
N PHE A 227 0.59 -22.49 17.46
CA PHE A 227 1.59 -21.45 17.49
C PHE A 227 2.19 -21.33 18.89
N ASN A 228 3.41 -21.83 19.06
CA ASN A 228 4.15 -21.67 20.29
C ASN A 228 4.80 -20.28 20.34
N ILE A 229 4.04 -19.29 20.83
CA ILE A 229 4.54 -17.94 21.10
C ILE A 229 5.60 -18.02 22.19
N ARG A 230 6.75 -17.40 21.95
CA ARG A 230 7.84 -17.36 22.93
C ARG A 230 8.06 -15.96 23.44
N PRO A 231 7.54 -15.60 24.63
CA PRO A 231 7.71 -14.25 25.15
C PRO A 231 9.17 -13.84 25.33
N LEU A 232 10.07 -14.82 25.56
CA LEU A 232 11.52 -14.64 25.66
C LEU A 232 12.26 -14.70 24.30
N SER A 233 11.55 -14.62 23.18
CA SER A 233 12.17 -14.60 21.85
C SER A 233 13.05 -13.34 21.68
N PRO A 234 14.23 -13.45 21.04
CA PRO A 234 15.12 -12.30 20.82
C PRO A 234 14.49 -11.23 19.92
N ASP A 235 13.43 -11.57 19.17
CA ASP A 235 12.72 -10.64 18.31
C ASP A 235 11.76 -9.70 19.04
N LYS A 236 11.54 -9.86 20.36
CA LYS A 236 10.57 -9.12 21.20
C LYS A 236 9.10 -9.22 20.75
N ALA A 237 8.82 -9.85 19.61
CA ALA A 237 7.48 -10.03 19.04
C ALA A 237 7.01 -11.49 19.16
N GLY A 238 7.65 -12.30 19.99
CA GLY A 238 7.18 -13.64 20.30
C GLY A 238 7.42 -14.67 19.20
N GLY A 239 8.34 -14.38 18.26
CA GLY A 239 8.53 -15.13 17.02
C GLY A 239 7.67 -14.65 15.86
N LEU A 240 6.86 -13.59 16.04
CA LEU A 240 5.91 -13.08 15.05
C LEU A 240 6.41 -11.84 14.30
N ARG A 241 7.65 -11.39 14.53
CA ARG A 241 8.21 -10.22 13.82
C ARG A 241 8.10 -10.35 12.30
N GLN A 242 8.32 -11.56 11.80
CA GLN A 242 8.30 -11.84 10.37
C GLN A 242 6.88 -11.83 9.79
N LEU A 243 5.87 -12.17 10.59
CA LEU A 243 4.47 -11.98 10.23
C LEU A 243 4.17 -10.49 10.04
N GLY A 244 4.61 -9.64 10.98
CA GLY A 244 4.50 -8.19 10.84
C GLY A 244 5.21 -7.63 9.61
N GLY A 245 6.36 -8.21 9.25
CA GLY A 245 7.07 -7.88 8.01
C GLY A 245 6.31 -8.31 6.76
N LEU A 246 5.72 -9.50 6.76
CA LEU A 246 4.90 -10.01 5.67
C LEU A 246 3.66 -9.15 5.45
N THR A 247 2.93 -8.83 6.52
CA THR A 247 1.74 -7.97 6.43
C THR A 247 2.13 -6.59 5.91
N LEU A 248 3.17 -5.97 6.46
CA LEU A 248 3.67 -4.69 5.98
C LEU A 248 4.01 -4.74 4.48
N LEU A 249 4.68 -5.78 4.01
CA LEU A 249 5.05 -5.92 2.60
C LEU A 249 3.83 -6.03 1.69
N LEU A 250 2.82 -6.82 2.09
CA LEU A 250 1.55 -6.90 1.36
C LEU A 250 0.85 -5.53 1.31
N PHE A 251 0.92 -4.76 2.39
CA PHE A 251 0.39 -3.39 2.42
C PHE A 251 1.15 -2.41 1.55
N TYR A 252 2.48 -2.50 1.45
CA TYR A 252 3.26 -1.65 0.54
C TYR A 252 2.78 -1.78 -0.90
N ILE A 253 2.51 -3.01 -1.37
CA ILE A 253 2.03 -3.25 -2.75
C ILE A 253 0.72 -2.49 -3.01
N VAL A 254 -0.14 -2.42 -2.00
CA VAL A 254 -1.42 -1.74 -2.08
C VAL A 254 -1.23 -0.23 -2.03
N ILE A 255 -0.50 0.29 -1.05
CA ILE A 255 -0.43 1.74 -0.82
C ILE A 255 0.36 2.44 -1.93
N ILE A 256 1.38 1.81 -2.52
CA ILE A 256 2.09 2.45 -3.63
C ILE A 256 1.16 2.59 -4.85
N GLN A 257 0.18 1.71 -5.04
CA GLN A 257 -0.81 1.92 -6.12
C GLN A 257 -1.72 3.14 -5.83
N PHE A 258 -2.00 3.42 -4.56
CA PHE A 258 -2.73 4.62 -4.18
C PHE A 258 -1.87 5.89 -4.25
N SER A 259 -0.58 5.84 -3.91
CA SER A 259 0.29 7.01 -4.00
C SER A 259 0.39 7.53 -5.45
N HIS A 260 0.25 6.66 -6.44
CA HIS A 260 0.07 7.05 -7.84
C HIS A 260 -1.17 7.92 -8.03
N LEU A 261 -2.33 7.48 -7.53
CA LEU A 261 -3.56 8.28 -7.58
C LEU A 261 -3.37 9.65 -6.93
N PHE A 262 -2.70 9.70 -5.78
CA PHE A 262 -2.36 10.97 -5.08
C PHE A 262 -1.42 11.88 -5.90
N ALA A 263 -0.39 11.31 -6.53
CA ALA A 263 0.52 12.09 -7.35
C ALA A 263 -0.20 12.70 -8.55
N THR A 264 -1.20 12.02 -9.07
CA THR A 264 -1.87 12.42 -10.31
C THR A 264 -2.96 13.43 -10.07
N SER A 265 -3.56 13.40 -8.89
CA SER A 265 -4.48 14.42 -8.44
C SER A 265 -3.79 15.73 -8.04
N LEU A 266 -2.46 15.73 -7.77
CA LEU A 266 -1.68 17.00 -7.70
C LEU A 266 -1.72 17.78 -9.00
N ILE A 267 -1.68 17.07 -10.12
CA ILE A 267 -1.48 17.72 -11.42
C ILE A 267 -2.84 18.07 -12.05
N ILE A 268 -3.88 17.26 -11.81
CA ILE A 268 -5.23 17.51 -12.35
C ILE A 268 -5.99 18.58 -11.54
N GLY A 269 -5.57 18.83 -10.31
CA GLY A 269 -6.36 19.62 -9.38
C GLY A 269 -7.44 18.78 -8.70
N PHE A 270 -7.98 19.32 -7.61
CA PHE A 270 -8.72 18.53 -6.63
C PHE A 270 -10.20 18.82 -6.60
N PRO A 271 -11.08 17.91 -7.05
CA PRO A 271 -12.51 18.07 -6.80
C PRO A 271 -12.74 18.04 -5.29
N ALA A 272 -13.56 18.94 -4.77
CA ALA A 272 -13.85 19.05 -3.33
C ALA A 272 -14.34 17.72 -2.72
N THR A 273 -15.03 16.89 -3.50
CA THR A 273 -15.49 15.54 -3.09
C THR A 273 -14.34 14.62 -2.66
N HIS A 274 -13.17 14.76 -3.27
CA HIS A 274 -12.03 13.90 -2.94
C HIS A 274 -11.36 14.30 -1.61
N GLN A 275 -11.55 15.54 -1.15
CA GLN A 275 -11.01 16.01 0.14
C GLN A 275 -11.63 15.24 1.32
N ILE A 276 -12.84 14.71 1.15
CA ILE A 276 -13.52 13.84 2.13
C ILE A 276 -13.07 12.37 1.97
N ILE A 277 -12.86 11.93 0.73
CA ILE A 277 -12.50 10.53 0.43
C ILE A 277 -11.12 10.18 0.99
N TYR A 278 -10.15 11.09 1.03
CA TYR A 278 -8.80 10.73 1.53
C TYR A 278 -8.71 10.49 3.03
N PRO A 279 -9.26 11.34 3.92
CA PRO A 279 -9.32 11.01 5.34
C PRO A 279 -9.96 9.65 5.58
N LEU A 280 -11.07 9.35 4.87
CA LEU A 280 -11.71 8.03 4.93
C LEU A 280 -10.79 6.92 4.44
N TYR A 281 -10.04 7.16 3.36
CA TYR A 281 -9.04 6.22 2.85
C TYR A 281 -7.92 5.94 3.86
N PHE A 282 -7.38 6.96 4.54
CA PHE A 282 -6.35 6.78 5.57
C PHE A 282 -6.88 5.97 6.74
N ILE A 283 -8.08 6.30 7.23
CA ILE A 283 -8.76 5.54 8.29
C ILE A 283 -8.99 4.10 7.86
N PHE A 284 -9.49 3.89 6.64
CA PHE A 284 -9.75 2.57 6.09
C PHE A 284 -8.47 1.75 5.94
N THR A 285 -7.37 2.37 5.46
CA THR A 285 -6.08 1.71 5.30
C THR A 285 -5.49 1.31 6.65
N ALA A 286 -5.57 2.20 7.66
CA ALA A 286 -5.17 1.87 9.02
C ALA A 286 -6.01 0.73 9.59
N PHE A 287 -7.34 0.79 9.41
CA PHE A 287 -8.24 -0.29 9.83
C PHE A 287 -7.88 -1.61 9.18
N VAL A 288 -7.69 -1.63 7.87
CA VAL A 288 -7.34 -2.82 7.09
C VAL A 288 -5.99 -3.39 7.55
N PHE A 289 -5.04 -2.56 7.96
CA PHE A 289 -3.74 -3.00 8.48
C PHE A 289 -3.83 -3.62 9.88
N PHE A 290 -4.51 -2.95 10.81
CA PHE A 290 -4.55 -3.39 12.21
C PHE A 290 -5.60 -4.46 12.49
N TYR A 291 -6.71 -4.49 11.74
CA TYR A 291 -7.82 -5.41 11.98
C TYR A 291 -7.44 -6.90 11.88
N PRO A 292 -6.73 -7.36 10.83
CA PRO A 292 -6.33 -8.76 10.70
C PRO A 292 -5.51 -9.30 11.87
N ILE A 293 -4.76 -8.40 12.52
CA ILE A 293 -3.76 -8.73 13.54
C ILE A 293 -4.37 -8.82 14.94
N LYS A 294 -5.62 -8.38 15.10
CA LYS A 294 -6.34 -8.43 16.38
C LYS A 294 -6.40 -9.85 16.96
N SER A 295 -6.50 -10.90 16.13
CA SER A 295 -6.50 -12.28 16.62
C SER A 295 -5.15 -12.65 17.24
N VAL A 296 -4.05 -12.41 16.52
CA VAL A 296 -2.69 -12.70 17.00
C VAL A 296 -2.34 -11.90 18.26
N ARG A 297 -2.84 -10.67 18.39
CA ARG A 297 -2.68 -9.87 19.62
C ARG A 297 -3.28 -10.56 20.84
N ARG A 298 -4.41 -11.26 20.69
CA ARG A 298 -5.03 -12.01 21.78
C ARG A 298 -4.12 -13.14 22.22
N SER A 299 -3.64 -13.96 21.27
CA SER A 299 -2.74 -15.08 21.56
C SER A 299 -1.43 -14.59 22.20
N LEU A 300 -0.86 -13.48 21.72
CA LEU A 300 0.31 -12.82 22.32
C LEU A 300 0.07 -12.42 23.78
N LYS A 301 -1.10 -11.83 24.07
CA LYS A 301 -1.48 -11.42 25.43
C LYS A 301 -1.60 -12.63 26.35
N GLU A 302 -2.26 -13.69 25.89
CA GLU A 302 -2.46 -14.93 26.63
C GLU A 302 -1.10 -15.62 26.91
N ALA A 303 -0.26 -15.77 25.89
CA ALA A 303 1.08 -16.34 26.04
C ALA A 303 1.97 -15.53 27.00
N LYS A 304 1.91 -14.19 26.93
CA LYS A 304 2.60 -13.31 27.88
C LYS A 304 2.09 -13.51 29.31
N SER A 305 0.78 -13.57 29.52
CA SER A 305 0.23 -13.78 30.87
C SER A 305 0.60 -15.13 31.47
N ILE A 306 0.55 -16.20 30.67
CA ILE A 306 0.92 -17.55 31.10
C ILE A 306 2.40 -17.59 31.52
N GLU A 307 3.27 -16.97 30.72
CA GLU A 307 4.70 -16.95 31.01
C GLU A 307 5.06 -16.07 32.21
N LEU A 308 4.39 -14.93 32.39
CA LEU A 308 4.56 -14.09 33.58
C LEU A 308 4.12 -14.84 34.84
N GLU A 309 2.99 -15.55 34.80
CA GLU A 309 2.52 -16.36 35.91
C GLU A 309 3.51 -17.49 36.25
N ARG A 310 4.06 -18.15 35.22
CA ARG A 310 5.10 -19.17 35.38
C ARG A 310 6.35 -18.61 36.06
N LEU A 311 6.84 -17.45 35.61
CA LEU A 311 8.01 -16.79 36.19
C LEU A 311 7.76 -16.29 37.61
N LEU A 312 6.55 -15.81 37.93
CA LEU A 312 6.17 -15.43 39.30
C LEU A 312 6.23 -16.63 40.25
N ARG A 313 5.65 -17.77 39.86
CA ARG A 313 5.69 -18.99 40.68
C ARG A 313 7.13 -19.47 40.91
N LEU A 314 7.98 -19.40 39.88
CA LEU A 314 9.40 -19.75 40.01
C LEU A 314 10.15 -18.77 40.92
N PHE A 315 9.84 -17.48 40.81
CA PHE A 315 10.41 -16.44 41.67
C PHE A 315 10.00 -16.63 43.13
N ASP A 316 8.71 -16.87 43.40
CA ASP A 316 8.20 -17.12 44.75
C ASP A 316 8.83 -18.36 45.37
N TYR A 317 8.98 -19.43 44.59
CA TYR A 317 9.67 -20.65 45.02
C TYR A 317 11.13 -20.38 45.38
N ALA A 318 11.90 -19.77 44.46
CA ALA A 318 13.30 -19.43 44.68
C ALA A 318 13.48 -18.47 45.87
N TYR A 319 12.55 -17.54 46.07
CA TYR A 319 12.58 -16.61 47.19
C TYR A 319 12.29 -17.29 48.53
N GLN A 320 11.33 -18.21 48.59
CA GLN A 320 11.07 -19.00 49.79
C GLN A 320 12.25 -19.88 50.15
N GLU A 321 12.87 -20.53 49.16
CA GLU A 321 14.07 -21.34 49.35
C GLU A 321 15.24 -20.49 49.88
N PHE A 322 15.44 -19.30 49.28
CA PHE A 322 16.42 -18.32 49.74
C PHE A 322 16.18 -17.89 51.19
N LYS A 323 14.92 -17.62 51.57
CA LYS A 323 14.55 -17.22 52.93
C LYS A 323 14.79 -18.33 53.95
N LEU A 324 14.44 -19.57 53.62
CA LEU A 324 14.62 -20.71 54.51
C LEU A 324 16.10 -20.97 54.79
N LYS A 325 16.92 -21.03 53.74
CA LYS A 325 18.33 -21.35 53.86
C LYS A 325 19.17 -20.20 54.47
N SER A 326 18.84 -18.93 54.18
CA SER A 326 19.48 -17.78 54.83
C SER A 326 19.20 -17.69 56.34
N SER A 327 18.07 -18.24 56.80
CA SER A 327 17.74 -18.32 58.22
C SER A 327 18.52 -19.40 58.98
N ILE A 328 19.04 -20.41 58.27
CA ILE A 328 19.72 -21.58 58.86
C ILE A 328 21.23 -21.35 58.97
N ASP A 329 21.87 -20.72 57.98
CA ASP A 329 23.33 -20.56 57.97
C ASP A 329 23.78 -19.21 57.34
N PRO A 330 23.68 -18.09 58.10
CA PRO A 330 23.89 -16.74 57.56
C PRO A 330 25.31 -16.40 57.06
N PRO A 331 26.44 -16.89 57.64
CA PRO A 331 27.78 -16.42 57.23
C PRO A 331 28.33 -17.11 55.97
N ASN A 332 27.82 -18.29 55.59
CA ASN A 332 28.30 -19.05 54.42
C ASN A 332 27.39 -18.90 53.18
N TYR A 333 26.42 -18.00 53.23
CA TYR A 333 25.40 -17.91 52.19
C TYR A 333 25.93 -17.22 50.92
N SER A 334 26.17 -18.05 49.90
CA SER A 334 26.83 -17.72 48.64
C SER A 334 26.07 -16.68 47.81
N LYS A 335 26.82 -15.72 47.24
CA LYS A 335 26.39 -14.77 46.19
C LYS A 335 25.66 -15.45 45.01
N SER A 336 25.84 -16.76 44.82
CA SER A 336 25.20 -17.56 43.77
C SER A 336 23.67 -17.52 43.84
N ASN A 337 23.08 -17.68 45.03
CA ASN A 337 21.61 -17.79 45.17
C ASN A 337 20.91 -16.43 44.97
N LEU A 338 21.59 -15.34 45.29
CA LEU A 338 21.12 -14.00 44.95
C LEU A 338 21.18 -13.75 43.43
N GLY A 339 22.18 -14.31 42.75
CA GLY A 339 22.31 -14.28 41.30
C GLY A 339 21.08 -14.85 40.60
N GLU A 340 20.62 -16.04 41.00
CA GLU A 340 19.44 -16.69 40.43
C GLU A 340 18.17 -15.83 40.56
N LEU A 341 17.95 -15.19 41.71
CA LEU A 341 16.82 -14.27 41.91
C LEU A 341 16.91 -13.04 41.01
N LEU A 342 18.12 -12.50 40.81
CA LEU A 342 18.35 -11.36 39.92
C LEU A 342 18.13 -11.74 38.45
N GLU A 343 18.55 -12.95 38.04
CA GLU A 343 18.31 -13.49 36.70
C GLU A 343 16.82 -13.72 36.44
N LEU A 344 16.09 -14.32 37.39
CA LEU A 344 14.63 -14.49 37.31
C LEU A 344 13.91 -13.14 37.22
N LYS A 345 14.35 -12.15 38.00
CA LYS A 345 13.81 -10.78 37.92
C LYS A 345 14.08 -10.14 36.56
N ALA A 346 15.26 -10.35 35.99
CA ALA A 346 15.61 -9.85 34.66
C ALA A 346 14.74 -10.52 33.58
N LEU A 347 14.53 -11.83 33.64
CA LEU A 347 13.64 -12.57 32.74
C LEU A 347 12.19 -12.11 32.86
N TYR A 348 11.68 -11.93 34.09
CA TYR A 348 10.35 -11.41 34.34
C TYR A 348 10.16 -10.05 33.68
N LYS A 349 11.09 -9.11 33.93
CA LYS A 349 11.06 -7.78 33.33
C LYS A 349 11.12 -7.85 31.80
N GLN A 350 11.93 -8.74 31.23
CA GLN A 350 12.01 -8.93 29.78
C GLN A 350 10.67 -9.38 29.18
N VAL A 351 9.97 -10.32 29.82
CA VAL A 351 8.63 -10.76 29.40
C VAL A 351 7.61 -9.65 29.61
N GLU A 352 7.70 -8.91 30.71
CA GLU A 352 6.84 -7.78 31.04
C GLU A 352 6.97 -6.63 30.02
N ASP A 353 8.18 -6.34 29.56
CA ASP A 353 8.46 -5.31 28.56
C ASP A 353 8.12 -5.75 27.12
N MET A 354 7.80 -7.03 26.91
CA MET A 354 7.45 -7.57 25.60
C MET A 354 6.18 -6.87 25.04
N PRO A 355 6.23 -6.26 23.84
CA PRO A 355 5.06 -5.68 23.20
C PRO A 355 4.00 -6.74 22.86
N ILE A 356 2.72 -6.39 23.06
CA ILE A 356 1.56 -7.25 22.78
C ILE A 356 1.11 -7.10 21.31
N TRP A 357 1.97 -6.59 20.45
CA TRP A 357 1.70 -6.42 19.03
C TRP A 357 2.77 -7.17 18.24
N PRO A 358 2.44 -7.81 17.10
CA PRO A 358 3.42 -8.48 16.25
C PRO A 358 4.24 -7.46 15.42
N PHE A 359 4.48 -6.27 16.00
CA PHE A 359 5.12 -5.15 15.36
C PHE A 359 6.17 -4.56 16.29
N ASP A 360 7.35 -4.36 15.73
CA ASP A 360 8.36 -3.52 16.33
C ASP A 360 8.07 -2.04 16.01
N VAL A 361 8.68 -1.16 16.80
CA VAL A 361 8.70 0.29 16.51
C VAL A 361 9.20 0.54 15.08
N ASP A 362 10.17 -0.23 14.60
CA ASP A 362 10.65 -0.18 13.22
C ASP A 362 9.54 -0.44 12.19
N THR A 363 8.67 -1.41 12.46
CA THR A 363 7.53 -1.74 11.58
C THR A 363 6.49 -0.64 11.60
N LEU A 364 6.24 -0.03 12.76
CA LEU A 364 5.35 1.12 12.88
C LEU A 364 5.91 2.35 12.15
N ILE A 365 7.20 2.65 12.30
CA ILE A 365 7.85 3.75 11.57
C ILE A 365 7.75 3.53 10.06
N LYS A 366 8.05 2.31 9.59
CA LYS A 366 7.93 1.96 8.17
C LYS A 366 6.49 2.11 7.70
N PHE A 367 5.51 1.63 8.45
CA PHE A 367 4.09 1.80 8.12
C PHE A 367 3.70 3.29 8.06
N SER A 368 4.07 4.08 9.07
CA SER A 368 3.80 5.51 9.13
C SER A 368 4.46 6.29 7.98
N SER A 369 5.68 5.91 7.57
CA SER A 369 6.39 6.56 6.48
C SER A 369 5.64 6.53 5.15
N ILE A 370 4.77 5.53 4.98
CA ILE A 370 3.98 5.37 3.76
C ILE A 370 2.96 6.52 3.62
N PHE A 371 2.45 7.04 4.73
CA PHE A 371 1.45 8.11 4.72
C PHE A 371 2.05 9.49 4.55
N ILE A 372 3.36 9.67 4.79
CA ILE A 372 4.01 10.99 4.77
C ILE A 372 3.83 11.66 3.41
N ILE A 373 4.11 10.95 2.30
CA ILE A 373 4.02 11.54 0.96
C ILE A 373 2.57 11.88 0.61
N PRO A 374 1.57 10.95 0.70
CA PRO A 374 0.18 11.28 0.45
C PRO A 374 -0.38 12.40 1.33
N LEU A 375 -0.01 12.45 2.62
CA LEU A 375 -0.43 13.52 3.52
C LEU A 375 0.17 14.87 3.12
N PHE A 376 1.47 14.89 2.82
CA PHE A 376 2.15 16.10 2.36
C PHE A 376 1.50 16.65 1.08
N VAL A 377 1.24 15.75 0.13
CA VAL A 377 0.53 16.05 -1.12
C VAL A 377 -0.87 16.63 -0.85
N PHE A 378 -1.63 15.98 0.04
CA PHE A 378 -2.96 16.44 0.45
C PHE A 378 -2.92 17.85 1.06
N PHE A 379 -1.95 18.13 1.94
CA PHE A 379 -1.79 19.45 2.55
C PHE A 379 -1.40 20.52 1.53
N ILE A 380 -0.50 20.21 0.59
CA ILE A 380 -0.17 21.14 -0.50
C ILE A 380 -1.42 21.51 -1.28
N GLN A 381 -2.26 20.54 -1.63
CA GLN A 381 -3.47 20.81 -2.41
C GLN A 381 -4.51 21.59 -1.64
N LEU A 382 -4.66 21.29 -0.34
CA LEU A 382 -5.53 22.05 0.54
C LEU A 382 -5.16 23.54 0.55
N LEU A 383 -3.85 23.86 0.49
CA LEU A 383 -3.32 25.21 0.50
C LEU A 383 -3.31 25.89 -0.88
N VAL A 384 -3.00 25.16 -1.95
CA VAL A 384 -2.80 25.71 -3.30
C VAL A 384 -4.11 25.79 -4.09
N ASN A 385 -5.04 24.85 -3.88
CA ASN A 385 -6.25 24.79 -4.68
C ASN A 385 -7.27 25.85 -4.20
N ALA A 386 -7.60 26.84 -5.04
CA ALA A 386 -8.60 27.85 -4.74
C ALA A 386 -10.01 27.27 -4.53
N ASP A 387 -10.27 26.07 -5.06
CA ASP A 387 -11.50 25.31 -4.82
C ASP A 387 -11.47 24.48 -3.53
N SER A 388 -10.43 24.64 -2.70
CA SER A 388 -10.34 23.90 -1.45
C SER A 388 -11.41 24.32 -0.45
N ILE A 389 -11.72 23.42 0.50
CA ILE A 389 -12.61 23.72 1.62
C ILE A 389 -12.13 24.98 2.36
N ILE A 390 -10.82 25.22 2.50
CA ILE A 390 -10.28 26.39 3.20
C ILE A 390 -10.79 27.69 2.57
N TYR A 391 -10.73 27.81 1.24
CA TYR A 391 -11.12 29.04 0.54
C TYR A 391 -12.64 29.15 0.32
N ASN A 392 -13.39 28.06 0.46
CA ASN A 392 -14.84 28.05 0.30
C ASN A 392 -15.60 27.86 1.63
N LEU A 393 -14.93 27.99 2.78
CA LEU A 393 -15.55 27.92 4.10
C LEU A 393 -16.72 28.91 4.24
N ASP A 394 -16.58 30.12 3.69
CA ASP A 394 -17.62 31.15 3.72
C ASP A 394 -18.87 30.81 2.89
N LYS A 395 -18.73 29.87 1.92
CA LYS A 395 -19.87 29.36 1.13
C LYS A 395 -20.57 28.19 1.83
N LEU A 396 -19.95 27.57 2.82
CA LEU A 396 -20.52 26.49 3.63
C LEU A 396 -21.37 27.01 4.81
N LYS A 397 -22.03 28.17 4.65
CA LYS A 397 -22.99 28.79 5.59
C LYS A 397 -24.25 27.94 5.89
N ILE A 398 -24.17 26.62 5.72
CA ILE A 398 -25.12 25.65 6.25
C ILE A 398 -25.17 25.71 7.79
N PHE A 399 -24.13 26.23 8.45
CA PHE A 399 -24.12 26.42 9.90
C PHE A 399 -24.83 27.69 10.41
N ASP A 400 -25.05 28.71 9.56
CA ASP A 400 -25.81 29.90 9.96
C ASP A 400 -27.32 29.62 10.03
N THR A 401 -27.80 28.58 9.34
CA THR A 401 -29.23 28.17 9.33
C THR A 401 -29.61 27.22 10.46
N ILE A 402 -28.66 26.80 11.31
CA ILE A 402 -28.89 25.91 12.47
C ILE A 402 -28.96 26.72 13.79
N LYS A 403 -28.75 28.04 13.75
CA LYS A 403 -29.14 28.96 14.82
C LYS A 403 -30.56 29.47 14.59
#